data_AF-A0A6J1VM48-F1
#
_entry.id   AF-A0A6J1VM48-F1
#
_cell.length_a   1.000
_cell.length_b   1.000
_cell.length_c   1.000
_cell.angle_alpha   90.00
_cell.angle_beta   90.00
_cell.angle_gamma   90.00
#
_symmetry.space_group_name_H-M   'P 1'
#
loop_
_entity.id
_entity.type
_entity.pdbx_description
1 polymer ?
#
loop_
_entity_poly.entity_id
_entity_poly.type
_entity_poly.pdbx_seq_one_letter_code
_entity_poly.pdbx_strand_id
1 'polypeptide(L)'
;MIKDKEAFQRLNFLYQAAHCVLAQNPNNQELARFYCHTQNIISRRLVLRQDPSVKRTICKSCFSLLIPGVTSTVRQRRRRHQRWTVVRCLNCGLSKRFLSKPDYKLWSEQPEALLENQAPAGAGTKGQTPNPAQEPHKASQMKKATVPSSSLCSSLTSEEITMGAQLMGAKSGK
;
A
#
# COMPACT_ATOMS: atom_id res chain seq x y z
N MET A 1 17.37 14.89 -14.54
CA MET A 1 15.97 15.22 -14.85
C MET A 1 15.17 13.92 -14.87
N ILE A 2 14.14 13.77 -14.02
CA ILE A 2 13.31 12.55 -13.99
C ILE A 2 12.46 12.53 -15.25
N LYS A 3 12.59 11.46 -16.05
CA LYS A 3 11.76 11.25 -17.25
C LYS A 3 10.28 11.12 -16.83
N ASP A 4 9.37 11.62 -17.66
CA ASP A 4 7.92 11.52 -17.46
C ASP A 4 7.39 12.19 -16.16
N LYS A 5 8.08 13.22 -15.65
CA LYS A 5 7.71 13.96 -14.43
C LYS A 5 6.23 14.39 -14.43
N GLU A 6 5.76 15.00 -15.52
CA GLU A 6 4.38 15.48 -15.65
C GLU A 6 3.36 14.33 -15.59
N ALA A 7 3.69 13.19 -16.20
CA ALA A 7 2.83 12.03 -16.17
C ALA A 7 2.71 11.46 -14.74
N PHE A 8 3.81 11.36 -14.00
CA PHE A 8 3.78 10.95 -12.60
C PHE A 8 3.00 11.94 -11.71
N GLN A 9 3.15 13.24 -11.94
CA GLN A 9 2.34 14.27 -11.26
C GLN A 9 0.85 14.08 -11.52
N ARG A 10 0.45 13.83 -12.77
CA ARG A 10 -0.94 13.56 -13.14
C ARG A 10 -1.48 12.29 -12.48
N LEU A 11 -0.70 11.21 -12.45
CA LEU A 11 -1.08 9.96 -11.78
C LEU A 11 -1.26 10.17 -10.27
N ASN A 12 -0.37 10.94 -9.64
CA ASN A 12 -0.45 11.26 -8.21
C ASN A 12 -1.69 12.12 -7.90
N PHE A 13 -1.94 13.16 -8.70
CA PHE A 13 -3.11 14.01 -8.55
C PHE A 13 -4.41 13.21 -8.59
N LEU A 14 -4.58 12.31 -9.57
CA LEU A 14 -5.78 11.47 -9.68
C LEU A 14 -5.94 10.54 -8.47
N TYR A 15 -4.83 9.99 -7.97
CA TYR A 15 -4.85 9.13 -6.79
C TYR A 15 -5.28 9.89 -5.53
N GLN A 16 -4.74 11.09 -5.31
CA GLN A 16 -5.08 11.95 -4.18
C GLN A 16 -6.54 12.46 -4.28
N ALA A 17 -6.98 12.85 -5.48
CA ALA A 17 -8.37 13.25 -5.72
C ALA A 17 -9.37 12.13 -5.36
N ALA A 18 -9.05 10.88 -5.69
CA ALA A 18 -9.86 9.73 -5.33
C ALA A 18 -10.00 9.55 -3.80
N HIS A 19 -8.93 9.74 -3.04
CA HIS A 19 -8.98 9.73 -1.58
C HIS A 19 -9.77 10.91 -1.00
N CYS A 20 -9.56 12.11 -1.55
CA CYS A 20 -10.25 13.32 -1.12
C CYS A 20 -11.78 13.20 -1.28
N VAL A 21 -12.25 12.65 -2.41
CA VAL A 21 -13.68 12.42 -2.63
C VAL A 21 -14.28 11.49 -1.58
N LEU A 22 -13.61 10.38 -1.26
CA LEU A 22 -14.09 9.44 -0.25
C LEU A 22 -14.01 9.99 1.17
N ALA A 23 -13.03 10.86 1.45
CA ALA A 23 -12.91 11.54 2.74
C ALA A 23 -14.03 12.56 2.96
N GLN A 24 -14.44 13.29 1.92
CA GLN A 24 -15.54 14.24 1.99
C GLN A 24 -16.90 13.55 2.03
N ASN A 25 -17.12 12.57 1.16
CA ASN A 25 -18.40 11.89 0.99
C ASN A 25 -18.19 10.41 0.65
N PRO A 26 -18.32 9.48 1.63
CA PRO A 26 -18.03 8.06 1.41
C PRO A 26 -19.01 7.36 0.46
N ASN A 27 -20.18 7.96 0.22
CA ASN A 27 -21.19 7.47 -0.71
C ASN A 27 -20.78 7.68 -2.19
N ASN A 28 -19.89 8.63 -2.47
CA ASN A 28 -19.47 8.99 -3.83
C ASN A 28 -18.38 8.06 -4.38
N GLN A 29 -18.60 6.74 -4.27
CA GLN A 29 -17.61 5.73 -4.64
C GLN A 29 -17.35 5.66 -6.14
N GLU A 30 -18.35 5.99 -6.97
CA GLU A 30 -18.20 5.96 -8.43
C GLU A 30 -17.22 7.02 -8.94
N LEU A 31 -17.22 8.21 -8.33
CA LEU A 31 -16.29 9.27 -8.70
C LEU A 31 -14.84 8.89 -8.32
N ALA A 32 -14.64 8.31 -7.14
CA ALA A 32 -13.34 7.79 -6.75
C ALA A 32 -12.85 6.66 -7.68
N ARG A 33 -13.75 5.75 -8.10
CA ARG A 33 -13.44 4.71 -9.10
C ARG A 33 -13.06 5.29 -10.43
N PHE A 34 -13.78 6.31 -10.89
CA PHE A 34 -13.48 6.98 -12.15
C PHE A 34 -12.07 7.55 -12.15
N TYR A 35 -11.63 8.19 -11.05
CA TYR A 35 -10.27 8.68 -10.93
C TYR A 35 -9.22 7.56 -10.95
N CYS A 36 -9.42 6.47 -10.19
CA CYS A 36 -8.50 5.33 -10.20
C CYS A 36 -8.48 4.59 -11.54
N HIS A 37 -9.62 4.49 -12.22
CA HIS A 37 -9.71 3.91 -13.56
C HIS A 37 -8.95 4.75 -14.58
N THR A 38 -9.16 6.07 -14.56
CA THR A 38 -8.45 7.04 -15.41
C THR A 38 -6.93 6.99 -15.14
N GLN A 39 -6.53 6.93 -13.87
CA GLN A 39 -5.13 6.77 -13.47
C GLN A 39 -4.53 5.48 -14.07
N ASN A 40 -5.25 4.36 -14.04
CA ASN A 40 -4.80 3.10 -14.63
C ASN A 40 -4.73 3.16 -16.16
N ILE A 41 -5.67 3.81 -16.83
CA ILE A 41 -5.62 4.02 -18.29
C ILE A 41 -4.36 4.79 -18.67
N ILE A 42 -4.09 5.91 -18.00
CA ILE A 42 -2.91 6.74 -18.28
C ILE A 42 -1.63 5.94 -18.03
N SER A 43 -1.53 5.25 -16.90
CA SER A 43 -0.38 4.40 -16.57
C SER A 43 -0.13 3.32 -17.62
N ARG A 44 -1.19 2.67 -18.13
CA ARG A 44 -1.06 1.65 -19.19
C ARG A 44 -0.66 2.23 -20.53
N ARG A 45 -1.27 3.35 -20.95
CA ARG A 45 -0.97 4.01 -22.23
C ARG A 45 0.46 4.51 -22.29
N LEU A 46 0.94 5.09 -21.20
CA LEU A 46 2.30 5.63 -21.10
C LEU A 46 3.33 4.58 -20.64
N VAL A 47 2.93 3.32 -20.46
CA VAL A 47 3.79 2.21 -20.01
C VAL A 47 4.52 2.53 -18.69
N LEU A 48 3.88 3.31 -17.81
CA LEU A 48 4.45 3.73 -16.53
C LEU A 48 4.22 2.68 -15.45
N ARG A 49 5.30 2.30 -14.77
CA ARG A 49 5.24 1.38 -13.62
C ARG A 49 4.84 2.14 -12.36
N GLN A 50 3.61 1.95 -11.91
CA GLN A 50 3.21 2.40 -10.56
C GLN A 50 3.82 1.49 -9.47
N ASP A 51 4.10 2.11 -8.32
CA ASP A 51 4.62 1.44 -7.13
C ASP A 51 3.64 0.38 -6.57
N PRO A 52 4.12 -0.77 -6.07
CA PRO A 52 3.27 -1.80 -5.49
C PRO A 52 2.43 -1.30 -4.31
N SER A 53 2.88 -0.34 -3.50
CA SER A 53 2.09 0.21 -2.38
C SER A 53 0.78 0.82 -2.87
N VAL A 54 0.84 1.69 -3.89
CA VAL A 54 -0.34 2.32 -4.53
C VAL A 54 -1.20 1.26 -5.22
N LYS A 55 -0.59 0.35 -5.99
CA LYS A 55 -1.33 -0.73 -6.66
C LYS A 55 -2.05 -1.64 -5.69
N ARG A 56 -1.53 -1.86 -4.48
CA ARG A 56 -2.19 -2.70 -3.46
C ARG A 56 -3.51 -2.08 -3.00
N THR A 57 -3.61 -0.75 -2.91
CA THR A 57 -4.81 -0.04 -2.46
C THR A 57 -5.91 0.12 -3.52
N ILE A 58 -5.72 -0.31 -4.77
CA ILE A 58 -6.73 -0.16 -5.85
C ILE A 58 -7.24 -1.53 -6.32
N CYS A 59 -8.55 -1.74 -6.40
CA CYS A 59 -9.12 -2.99 -6.90
C CYS A 59 -8.70 -3.28 -8.35
N LYS A 60 -8.30 -4.52 -8.67
CA LYS A 60 -7.87 -4.90 -10.02
C LYS A 60 -9.02 -4.94 -11.05
N SER A 61 -10.25 -5.21 -10.59
CA SER A 61 -11.41 -5.38 -11.47
C SER A 61 -12.18 -4.07 -11.65
N CYS A 62 -12.74 -3.53 -10.56
CA CYS A 62 -13.59 -2.34 -10.62
C CYS A 62 -12.87 -1.01 -10.31
N PHE A 63 -11.55 -1.03 -10.11
CA PHE A 63 -10.74 0.16 -9.78
C PHE A 63 -11.18 0.93 -8.53
N SER A 64 -12.00 0.35 -7.66
CA SER A 64 -12.34 0.95 -6.36
C SER A 64 -11.09 1.09 -5.49
N LEU A 65 -10.93 2.24 -4.83
CA LEU A 65 -10.02 2.36 -3.70
C LEU A 65 -10.43 1.34 -2.63
N LEU A 66 -9.44 0.67 -2.04
CA LEU A 66 -9.59 -0.35 -1.00
C LEU A 66 -9.22 0.29 0.34
N ILE A 67 -10.19 0.99 0.93
CA ILE A 67 -10.09 1.56 2.27
C ILE A 67 -10.64 0.52 3.24
N PRO A 68 -9.86 0.05 4.22
CA PRO A 68 -10.34 -0.89 5.22
C PRO A 68 -11.53 -0.29 5.99
N GLY A 69 -12.60 -1.06 6.13
CA GLY A 69 -13.80 -0.64 6.87
C GLY A 69 -14.81 0.18 6.06
N VAL A 70 -14.41 0.80 4.95
CA VAL A 70 -15.30 1.61 4.10
C VAL A 70 -15.66 0.86 2.80
N THR A 71 -14.67 0.62 1.94
CA THR A 71 -14.88 0.01 0.62
C THR A 71 -14.29 -1.40 0.50
N SER A 72 -13.57 -1.83 1.54
CA SER A 72 -12.94 -3.14 1.58
C SER A 72 -12.93 -3.72 2.98
N THR A 73 -12.90 -5.05 3.06
CA THR A 73 -12.66 -5.77 4.31
C THR A 73 -11.26 -6.37 4.28
N VAL A 74 -10.53 -6.18 5.38
CA VAL A 74 -9.19 -6.75 5.56
C VAL A 74 -9.28 -7.82 6.65
N ARG A 75 -8.86 -9.04 6.35
CA ARG A 75 -8.84 -10.14 7.31
C ARG A 75 -7.50 -10.86 7.25
N GLN A 76 -6.93 -11.15 8.41
CA GLN A 76 -5.81 -12.07 8.50
C GLN A 76 -6.32 -13.51 8.59
N ARG A 77 -5.77 -14.39 7.75
CA ARG A 77 -6.12 -15.81 7.68
C ARG A 77 -4.85 -16.65 7.74
N ARG A 78 -4.86 -17.72 8.53
CA ARG A 78 -3.76 -18.69 8.56
C ARG A 78 -4.10 -19.86 7.64
N ARG A 79 -3.20 -20.22 6.72
CA ARG A 79 -3.33 -21.39 5.85
C ARG A 79 -1.94 -21.99 5.61
N ARG A 80 -1.81 -23.31 5.78
CA ARG A 80 -0.54 -24.05 5.56
C ARG A 80 0.65 -23.40 6.27
N HIS A 81 0.52 -23.15 7.58
CA HIS A 81 1.54 -22.50 8.42
C HIS A 81 1.91 -21.05 8.05
N GLN A 82 1.31 -20.46 7.02
CA GLN A 82 1.57 -19.09 6.60
C GLN A 82 0.40 -18.17 6.97
N ARG A 83 0.71 -16.93 7.35
CA ARG A 83 -0.29 -15.87 7.59
C ARG A 83 -0.53 -15.09 6.30
N TRP A 84 -1.78 -14.89 5.95
CA TRP A 84 -2.21 -14.17 4.75
C TRP A 84 -3.11 -13.01 5.13
N THR A 85 -2.82 -11.83 4.60
CA THR A 85 -3.72 -10.68 4.64
C THR A 85 -4.59 -10.72 3.40
N VAL A 86 -5.89 -10.94 3.60
CA VAL A 86 -6.89 -10.98 2.53
C VAL A 86 -7.65 -9.66 2.54
N VAL A 87 -7.55 -8.92 1.45
CA VAL A 87 -8.28 -7.67 1.21
C VAL A 87 -9.38 -7.95 0.19
N ARG A 88 -10.64 -7.94 0.62
CA ARG A 88 -11.81 -8.15 -0.24
C ARG A 88 -12.49 -6.82 -0.55
N CYS A 89 -12.67 -6.53 -1.83
CA CYS A 89 -13.46 -5.39 -2.28
C CYS A 89 -14.94 -5.63 -1.97
N LEU A 90 -15.60 -4.66 -1.34
CA LEU A 90 -17.03 -4.75 -1.05
C LEU A 90 -17.91 -4.48 -2.26
N ASN A 91 -17.37 -3.81 -3.29
CA ASN A 91 -18.17 -3.48 -4.46
C ASN A 91 -18.25 -4.61 -5.51
N CYS A 92 -17.12 -5.24 -5.85
CA CYS A 92 -17.09 -6.30 -6.87
C CYS A 92 -16.74 -7.70 -6.31
N GLY A 93 -16.48 -7.82 -5.00
CA GLY A 93 -16.15 -9.08 -4.33
C GLY A 93 -14.74 -9.64 -4.60
N LEU A 94 -13.97 -9.05 -5.53
CA LEU A 94 -12.62 -9.52 -5.84
C LEU A 94 -11.71 -9.39 -4.59
N SER A 95 -10.93 -10.44 -4.33
CA SER A 95 -10.06 -10.50 -3.16
C SER A 95 -8.59 -10.52 -3.57
N LYS A 96 -7.79 -9.62 -3.00
CA LYS A 96 -6.33 -9.67 -3.04
C LYS A 96 -5.79 -10.40 -1.82
N ARG A 97 -4.72 -11.16 -1.99
CA ARG A 97 -4.08 -11.92 -0.92
C ARG A 97 -2.61 -11.55 -0.88
N PHE A 98 -2.16 -11.11 0.29
CA PHE A 98 -0.77 -10.76 0.55
C PHE A 98 -0.22 -11.70 1.62
N LEU A 99 0.98 -12.21 1.40
CA LEU A 99 1.66 -13.02 2.39
C LEU A 99 2.18 -12.11 3.51
N SER A 100 1.80 -12.39 4.75
CA SER A 100 2.18 -11.62 5.92
C SER A 100 3.44 -12.24 6.54
N LYS A 101 4.60 -11.87 6.00
CA LYS A 101 5.92 -12.18 6.56
C LYS A 101 6.48 -10.93 7.26
N PRO A 102 6.91 -11.01 8.52
CA PRO A 102 7.44 -9.84 9.24
C PRO A 102 8.71 -9.29 8.58
N ASP A 103 9.56 -10.15 8.04
CA ASP A 103 10.87 -9.75 7.48
C ASP A 103 10.80 -9.37 6.00
N TYR A 104 9.62 -9.39 5.38
CA TYR A 104 9.45 -9.12 3.95
C TYR A 104 9.21 -7.64 3.69
N LYS A 105 10.10 -7.04 2.89
CA LYS A 105 9.98 -5.65 2.40
C LYS A 105 9.72 -5.63 0.89
N LEU A 106 8.97 -4.64 0.42
CA LEU A 106 8.86 -4.36 -1.02
C LEU A 106 10.23 -3.93 -1.57
N TRP A 107 10.47 -4.16 -2.86
CA TRP A 107 11.68 -3.66 -3.53
C TRP A 107 11.87 -2.15 -3.33
N SER A 108 10.79 -1.36 -3.44
CA SER A 108 10.84 0.08 -3.24
C SER A 108 11.14 0.53 -1.80
N GLU A 109 11.05 -0.38 -0.83
CA GLU A 109 11.36 -0.13 0.59
C GLU A 109 12.77 -0.61 0.97
N GLN A 110 13.49 -1.27 0.05
CA GLN A 110 14.85 -1.72 0.29
C GLN A 110 15.84 -0.55 0.14
N PRO A 111 16.85 -0.45 1.03
CA PRO A 111 17.79 0.67 1.01
C PRO A 111 18.55 0.74 -0.33
N GLU A 112 18.89 -0.40 -0.94
CA GLU A 112 19.59 -0.47 -2.23
C GLU A 112 18.77 0.09 -3.39
N ALA A 113 17.44 0.06 -3.28
CA ALA A 113 16.55 0.57 -4.32
C ALA A 113 16.37 2.10 -4.26
N LEU A 114 16.72 2.73 -3.13
CA LEU A 114 16.61 4.17 -2.95
C LEU A 114 17.69 4.89 -3.75
N LEU A 115 17.31 5.89 -4.54
CA LEU A 115 18.22 6.63 -5.43
C LEU A 115 19.42 7.24 -4.69
N GLU A 116 19.23 7.63 -3.42
CA GLU A 116 20.28 8.18 -2.56
C GLU A 116 21.41 7.19 -2.26
N ASN A 117 21.12 5.89 -2.26
CA ASN A 117 22.08 4.83 -1.99
C ASN A 117 22.64 4.20 -3.28
N GLN A 118 22.15 4.61 -4.44
CA GLN A 118 22.69 4.15 -5.72
C GLN A 118 23.98 4.93 -5.99
N ALA A 119 25.11 4.22 -6.01
CA ALA A 119 26.37 4.81 -6.45
C ALA A 119 26.18 5.43 -7.85
N PRO A 120 26.64 6.66 -8.09
CA PRO A 120 26.54 7.26 -9.42
C PRO A 120 27.29 6.35 -10.40
N ALA A 121 26.57 5.85 -11.41
CA ALA A 121 27.15 5.04 -12.46
C ALA A 121 28.14 5.89 -13.29
N GLY A 122 29.39 5.92 -12.86
CA GLY A 122 30.55 6.37 -13.63
C GLY A 122 30.94 5.31 -14.66
N ALA A 123 31.32 5.78 -15.85
CA ALA A 123 31.58 5.03 -17.07
C ALA A 123 32.53 3.81 -16.92
N GLY A 124 32.19 2.70 -17.60
CA GLY A 124 33.05 1.53 -17.74
C GLY A 124 32.45 0.45 -18.66
N THR A 125 33.26 0.00 -19.61
CA THR A 125 33.01 -0.79 -20.81
C THR A 125 32.43 -2.20 -20.65
N LYS A 126 31.86 -2.71 -21.76
CA LYS A 126 31.31 -4.05 -22.01
C LYS A 126 32.03 -5.21 -21.30
N GLY A 127 31.25 -6.17 -20.80
CA GLY A 127 31.72 -7.51 -20.44
C GLY A 127 30.57 -8.41 -19.98
N GLN A 128 30.47 -9.59 -20.59
CA GLN A 128 29.38 -10.56 -20.45
C GLN A 128 29.39 -11.28 -19.09
N THR A 129 28.20 -11.74 -18.68
CA THR A 129 27.88 -12.61 -17.52
C THR A 129 28.52 -14.01 -17.63
N PRO A 130 28.63 -14.83 -16.55
CA PRO A 130 27.47 -15.63 -16.12
C PRO A 130 27.28 -15.83 -14.60
N ASN A 131 26.01 -16.06 -14.28
CA ASN A 131 25.44 -16.69 -13.08
C ASN A 131 26.25 -17.90 -12.56
N PRO A 132 26.29 -18.15 -11.23
CA PRO A 132 26.35 -19.49 -10.70
C PRO A 132 24.96 -19.95 -10.26
N ALA A 133 24.42 -20.90 -11.01
CA ALA A 133 23.38 -21.79 -10.53
C ALA A 133 23.86 -22.57 -9.30
N GLN A 134 22.90 -22.88 -8.43
CA GLN A 134 23.01 -23.73 -7.24
C GLN A 134 23.47 -25.15 -7.58
N GLU A 135 24.07 -25.86 -6.62
CA GLU A 135 23.89 -27.30 -6.32
C GLU A 135 24.75 -27.69 -5.05
N PRO A 136 24.55 -28.83 -4.35
CA PRO A 136 23.87 -28.78 -3.05
C PRO A 136 24.58 -29.46 -1.83
N HIS A 137 23.94 -29.30 -0.67
CA HIS A 137 23.94 -30.09 0.60
C HIS A 137 25.24 -30.56 1.30
N LYS A 138 25.40 -30.15 2.58
CA LYS A 138 25.69 -31.09 3.69
C LYS A 138 25.20 -30.57 5.05
N ALA A 139 24.59 -31.45 5.83
CA ALA A 139 24.07 -31.23 7.18
C ALA A 139 25.20 -31.20 8.23
N SER A 140 25.06 -30.37 9.28
CA SER A 140 25.31 -30.78 10.68
C SER A 140 24.98 -29.67 11.71
N GLN A 141 24.04 -29.99 12.60
CA GLN A 141 24.01 -29.79 14.06
C GLN A 141 24.09 -28.39 14.73
N MET A 142 23.00 -28.10 15.46
CA MET A 142 22.85 -27.56 16.82
C MET A 142 23.99 -26.72 17.44
N LYS A 143 23.61 -25.52 17.92
CA LYS A 143 23.75 -25.08 19.33
C LYS A 143 22.91 -23.82 19.61
N LYS A 144 22.64 -23.61 20.89
CA LYS A 144 21.55 -22.87 21.55
C LYS A 144 22.08 -21.61 22.25
N ALA A 145 21.33 -20.50 22.22
CA ALA A 145 21.16 -19.45 23.27
C ALA A 145 20.33 -18.30 22.64
N THR A 146 19.15 -17.90 23.14
CA THR A 146 18.88 -16.96 24.27
C THR A 146 19.59 -15.61 24.02
N VAL A 147 18.97 -14.42 23.93
CA VAL A 147 18.17 -13.66 24.93
C VAL A 147 17.33 -12.53 24.22
N PRO A 148 16.75 -11.48 24.87
CA PRO A 148 15.32 -11.21 24.87
C PRO A 148 14.86 -9.91 24.15
N SER A 149 13.56 -9.71 24.25
CA SER A 149 12.73 -8.52 23.99
C SER A 149 13.30 -7.14 24.36
N SER A 150 13.06 -6.16 23.48
CA SER A 150 12.56 -4.81 23.82
C SER A 150 11.89 -4.25 22.56
N SER A 151 10.57 -4.26 22.45
CA SER A 151 9.67 -3.17 22.87
C SER A 151 10.25 -1.78 22.63
N LEU A 152 9.80 -1.10 21.58
CA LEU A 152 9.28 0.27 21.73
C LEU A 152 8.23 0.52 20.64
N CYS A 153 6.98 0.53 21.10
CA CYS A 153 5.85 1.12 20.42
C CYS A 153 5.76 2.55 20.93
N SER A 154 5.83 3.53 20.03
CA SER A 154 5.49 4.92 20.37
C SER A 154 4.19 5.26 19.69
N SER A 155 3.14 5.25 20.51
CA SER A 155 1.82 5.79 20.29
C SER A 155 1.87 7.28 19.92
N LEU A 156 1.14 7.67 18.88
CA LEU A 156 0.65 9.04 18.75
C LEU A 156 -0.84 9.04 19.06
N THR A 157 -1.13 9.75 20.14
CA THR A 157 -2.41 9.96 20.81
C THR A 157 -3.39 10.74 19.94
N SER A 158 -4.64 10.34 20.01
CA SER A 158 -5.79 11.10 19.51
C SER A 158 -6.08 12.25 20.47
N GLU A 159 -6.18 13.47 19.95
CA GLU A 159 -6.82 14.58 20.66
C GLU A 159 -8.26 14.71 20.16
N GLU A 160 -9.18 14.63 21.11
CA GLU A 160 -10.59 14.97 20.96
C GLU A 160 -10.75 16.48 20.78
N ILE A 161 -11.60 16.89 19.85
CA ILE A 161 -12.20 18.23 19.84
C ILE A 161 -13.69 18.07 20.06
N THR A 162 -14.10 18.47 21.27
CA THR A 162 -15.46 18.65 21.74
C THR A 162 -16.17 19.72 20.90
N MET A 163 -17.26 19.35 20.19
CA MET A 163 -18.24 20.33 19.69
C MET A 163 -19.52 20.20 20.51
N GLY A 164 -19.85 21.30 21.19
CA GLY A 164 -20.98 21.42 22.10
C GLY A 164 -22.34 21.24 21.43
N ALA A 165 -23.20 20.49 22.11
CA ALA A 165 -24.62 20.41 21.84
C ALA A 165 -25.30 21.70 22.31
N GLN A 166 -25.97 22.39 21.39
CA GLN A 166 -26.80 23.55 21.67
C GLN A 166 -28.22 23.07 22.00
N LEU A 167 -28.68 23.42 23.21
CA LEU A 167 -30.05 23.22 23.68
C LEU A 167 -31.06 23.90 22.73
N MET A 168 -32.04 23.14 22.25
CA MET A 168 -33.30 23.70 21.73
C MET A 168 -34.31 23.75 22.88
N GLY A 169 -34.73 24.97 23.23
CA GLY A 169 -35.64 25.25 24.32
C GLY A 169 -37.06 24.73 24.07
N ALA A 170 -37.64 24.11 25.09
CA ALA A 170 -39.06 23.82 25.18
C ALA A 170 -39.81 25.12 25.48
N LYS A 171 -40.65 25.58 24.55
CA LYS A 171 -41.67 26.59 24.83
C LYS A 171 -42.89 25.90 25.44
N SER A 172 -43.12 26.18 26.72
CA SER A 172 -44.42 26.05 27.37
C SER A 172 -45.34 27.17 26.85
N GLY A 173 -46.57 26.82 26.46
CA GLY A 173 -47.54 27.80 25.97
C GLY A 173 -48.94 27.21 25.76
N LYS A 174 -49.77 27.37 26.79
CA LYS A 174 -51.24 27.17 26.90
C LYS A 174 -51.81 25.77 26.73
#